data_AF-A0A7Y4RXT5-F1
#
_entry.id   AF-A0A7Y4RXT5-F1
#
_cell.length_a   1.000
_cell.length_b   1.000
_cell.length_c   1.000
_cell.angle_alpha   90.00
_cell.angle_beta   90.00
_cell.angle_gamma   90.00
#
_symmetry.space_group_name_H-M   'P 1'
#
loop_
_entity.id
_entity.type
_entity.pdbx_description
1 polymer ?
#
loop_
_entity_poly.entity_id
_entity_poly.type
_entity_poly.pdbx_seq_one_letter_code
_entity_poly.pdbx_strand_id
1 'polypeptide(L)'
;MPWQALFLWATIAGLDLASVLQGLFNRPLVAGAVAGIVLGDPGAGLRIGAALELFALDVLPIGASRYPDYGAATVAAVVFGAVV
;
A
#
# COMPACT_ATOMS: atom_id res chain seq x y z
N MET A 1 -3.23 -15.48 12.54
CA MET A 1 -2.98 -14.04 12.37
C MET A 1 -1.88 -13.86 11.33
N PRO A 2 -2.21 -13.39 10.12
CA PRO A 2 -1.31 -13.41 8.96
C PRO A 2 -0.28 -12.27 8.98
N TRP A 3 0.30 -11.99 10.14
CA TRP A 3 1.25 -10.89 10.34
C TRP A 3 2.47 -10.99 9.44
N GLN A 4 3.00 -12.20 9.25
CA GLN A 4 4.14 -12.46 8.37
C GLN A 4 3.82 -12.09 6.91
N ALA A 5 2.62 -12.40 6.43
CA ALA A 5 2.19 -12.08 5.08
C ALA A 5 2.08 -10.56 4.88
N LEU A 6 1.60 -9.83 5.90
CA LEU A 6 1.53 -8.37 5.87
C LEU A 6 2.92 -7.72 5.87
N PHE A 7 3.86 -8.23 6.67
CA PHE A 7 5.25 -7.75 6.66
C PHE A 7 5.93 -7.98 5.31
N LEU A 8 5.76 -9.18 4.74
CA LEU A 8 6.29 -9.50 3.41
C LEU A 8 5.68 -8.58 2.34
N TRP A 9 4.36 -8.42 2.39
CA TRP A 9 3.66 -7.55 1.44
C TRP A 9 4.07 -6.09 1.55
N ALA A 10 4.17 -5.54 2.77
CA ALA A 10 4.66 -4.17 2.99
C ALA A 10 6.10 -3.98 2.47
N THR A 11 6.96 -5.00 2.63
CA THR A 11 8.32 -4.97 2.10
C THR A 11 8.33 -4.96 0.58
N ILE A 12 7.52 -5.80 -0.07
CA ILE A 12 7.41 -5.84 -1.54
C ILE A 12 6.88 -4.50 -2.08
N ALA A 13 5.82 -3.96 -1.47
CA ALA A 13 5.24 -2.68 -1.87
C ALA A 13 6.23 -1.51 -1.70
N GLY A 14 7.04 -1.51 -0.64
CA GLY A 14 8.09 -0.52 -0.42
C GLY A 14 9.27 -0.66 -1.39
N LEU A 15 9.70 -1.89 -1.70
CA LEU A 15 10.77 -2.14 -2.68
C LEU A 15 10.38 -1.74 -4.10
N ASP A 16 9.09 -1.83 -4.44
CA ASP A 16 8.54 -1.38 -5.72
C ASP A 16 8.53 0.15 -5.88
N LEU A 17 8.80 0.91 -4.81
CA LEU A 17 8.93 2.37 -4.86
C LEU A 17 10.14 2.83 -5.68
N ALA A 18 11.24 2.08 -5.66
CA ALA A 18 12.54 2.56 -6.12
C ALA A 18 13.29 1.63 -7.08
N SER A 19 13.22 0.30 -6.93
CA SER A 19 14.39 -0.50 -7.35
C SER A 19 14.14 -1.87 -8.00
N VAL A 20 12.97 -2.49 -7.84
CA VAL A 20 12.84 -3.94 -8.16
C VAL A 20 12.00 -4.22 -9.40
N LEU A 21 10.68 -4.10 -9.28
CA LEU A 21 9.74 -4.57 -10.31
C LEU A 21 9.11 -3.44 -11.10
N GLN A 22 8.96 -2.25 -10.50
CA GLN A 22 8.19 -1.13 -11.04
C GLN A 22 6.79 -1.59 -11.51
N GLY A 23 6.19 -2.51 -10.74
CA GLY A 23 4.96 -3.23 -11.08
C GLY A 23 3.69 -2.52 -10.64
N LEU A 24 3.79 -1.28 -10.15
CA LEU A 24 2.70 -0.50 -9.55
C LEU A 24 2.15 -1.13 -8.26
N PHE A 25 2.93 -1.99 -7.59
CA PHE A 25 2.58 -2.56 -6.27
C PHE A 25 2.70 -1.53 -5.15
N ASN A 26 3.51 -0.47 -5.34
CA ASN A 26 3.57 0.65 -4.40
C ASN A 26 2.30 1.52 -4.38
N ARG A 27 1.39 1.32 -5.35
CA ARG A 27 0.16 2.10 -5.44
C ARG A 27 -0.77 1.75 -4.28
N PRO A 28 -1.27 2.71 -3.49
CA PRO A 28 -2.22 2.48 -2.41
C PRO A 28 -3.37 1.54 -2.76
N LEU A 29 -3.94 1.67 -3.96
CA LEU A 29 -5.07 0.84 -4.36
C LEU A 29 -4.68 -0.65 -4.39
N VAL A 30 -3.50 -0.96 -4.93
CA VAL A 30 -2.99 -2.33 -5.04
C VAL A 30 -2.49 -2.82 -3.67
N ALA A 31 -1.70 -2.00 -2.98
CA ALA A 31 -1.18 -2.29 -1.64
C ALA A 31 -2.31 -2.57 -0.64
N GLY A 32 -3.36 -1.75 -0.65
CA GLY A 32 -4.50 -1.86 0.24
C GLY A 32 -5.42 -3.03 -0.08
N ALA A 33 -5.68 -3.30 -1.37
CA ALA A 33 -6.50 -4.43 -1.79
C ALA A 33 -5.89 -5.77 -1.32
N VAL A 34 -4.59 -5.97 -1.53
CA VAL A 34 -3.90 -7.19 -1.09
C VAL A 34 -3.84 -7.28 0.44
N ALA A 35 -3.57 -6.18 1.14
CA ALA A 35 -3.59 -6.16 2.60
C ALA A 35 -4.97 -6.54 3.17
N GLY A 36 -6.05 -6.03 2.57
CA GLY A 36 -7.42 -6.38 2.96
C GLY A 36 -7.74 -7.85 2.72
N ILE A 37 -7.33 -8.41 1.58
CA ILE A 37 -7.47 -9.85 1.29
C ILE A 37 -6.73 -10.68 2.35
N VAL A 38 -5.49 -10.31 2.69
CA VAL A 38 -4.69 -11.01 3.70
C VAL A 38 -5.37 -10.96 5.08
N LEU A 39 -6.03 -9.85 5.42
CA LEU A 39 -6.76 -9.69 6.69
C LEU A 39 -8.15 -10.33 6.70
N GLY A 40 -8.67 -10.76 5.55
CA GLY A 40 -10.03 -11.32 5.43
C GLY A 40 -11.14 -10.27 5.28
N ASP A 41 -10.81 -8.98 5.14
CA ASP A 41 -11.74 -7.91 4.76
C ASP A 41 -11.23 -7.15 3.52
N PRO A 42 -11.51 -7.68 2.31
CA PRO A 42 -11.15 -7.01 1.06
C PRO A 42 -11.85 -5.65 0.90
N GLY A 43 -13.04 -5.48 1.48
CA GLY A 43 -13.84 -4.27 1.37
C GLY A 43 -13.22 -3.10 2.13
N ALA A 44 -12.73 -3.32 3.35
CA ALA A 44 -11.95 -2.33 4.09
C ALA A 44 -10.66 -1.98 3.34
N GLY A 45 -9.92 -2.99 2.84
CA GLY A 45 -8.69 -2.78 2.07
C GLY A 45 -8.89 -1.90 0.83
N LEU A 46 -9.93 -2.16 0.05
CA LEU A 46 -10.27 -1.35 -1.13
C LEU A 46 -10.68 0.08 -0.79
N ARG A 47 -11.50 0.29 0.25
CA ARG A 47 -11.97 1.63 0.65
C ARG A 47 -10.80 2.49 1.13
N ILE A 48 -9.94 1.95 2.00
CA ILE A 48 -8.77 2.65 2.53
C ILE A 48 -7.74 2.89 1.41
N GLY A 49 -7.46 1.85 0.59
CA GLY A 49 -6.54 1.96 -0.54
C GLY A 49 -6.99 2.99 -1.57
N ALA A 50 -8.27 3.01 -1.95
CA ALA A 50 -8.82 4.01 -2.87
C ALA A 50 -8.75 5.43 -2.30
N ALA A 51 -9.05 5.62 -1.00
CA ALA A 51 -8.92 6.91 -0.35
C ALA A 51 -7.47 7.42 -0.37
N LEU A 52 -6.50 6.56 -0.07
CA LEU A 52 -5.08 6.91 -0.09
C LEU A 52 -4.53 7.09 -1.51
N GLU A 53 -5.08 6.40 -2.51
CA GLU A 53 -4.72 6.59 -3.92
C GLU A 53 -5.02 8.03 -4.35
N LEU A 54 -6.15 8.60 -3.91
CA LEU A 54 -6.48 10.00 -4.22
C LEU A 54 -5.42 10.99 -3.72
N PHE A 55 -4.79 10.73 -2.58
CA PHE A 55 -3.65 11.52 -2.08
C PHE A 55 -2.36 11.22 -2.84
N ALA A 56 -2.15 9.97 -3.24
CA ALA A 56 -0.96 9.55 -3.98
C ALA A 56 -0.93 10.06 -5.43
N LEU A 57 -2.09 10.43 -6.00
CA LEU A 57 -2.19 11.01 -7.35
C LEU A 57 -1.68 12.46 -7.42
N ASP A 58 -1.63 13.18 -6.29
CA ASP A 58 -1.10 14.55 -6.23
C ASP A 58 0.43 14.60 -6.37
N VAL A 59 1.12 13.49 -6.01
CA VAL A 59 2.58 13.43 -6.00
C VAL A 59 3.10 12.65 -7.19
N LEU A 60 3.78 13.34 -8.09
CA LEU A 60 4.51 12.74 -9.20
C LEU A 60 6.01 12.70 -8.88
N PRO A 61 6.66 11.52 -8.93
CA PRO A 61 8.10 11.39 -8.70
C PRO A 61 8.87 11.90 -9.93
N ILE A 62 9.05 13.22 -10.00
CA ILE A 62 9.78 13.89 -11.09
C ILE A 62 11.19 14.24 -10.61
N GLY A 63 12.20 13.76 -11.35
CA GLY A 63 13.61 13.95 -11.00
C GLY A 63 14.00 13.24 -9.70
N ALA A 64 15.01 13.76 -9.00
CA ALA A 64 15.45 13.25 -7.69
C ALA A 64 14.63 13.83 -6.52
N SER A 65 13.39 14.26 -6.78
CA SER A 65 12.52 14.76 -5.72
C SER A 65 12.20 13.66 -4.72
N ARG A 66 12.13 14.03 -3.45
CA ARG A 66 11.66 13.14 -2.39
C ARG A 66 10.14 13.11 -2.45
N TYR A 67 9.58 11.91 -2.47
CA TYR A 67 8.13 11.68 -2.40
C TYR A 67 7.82 10.68 -1.28
N PRO A 68 6.60 10.72 -0.71
CA PRO A 68 6.20 9.78 0.32
C PRO A 68 6.15 8.33 -0.18
N ASP A 69 6.48 7.38 0.69
CA ASP A 69 6.21 5.96 0.43
C ASP A 69 4.75 5.65 0.78
N TYR A 70 3.92 5.60 -0.24
CA TYR A 70 2.50 5.31 -0.11
C TYR A 70 2.20 3.81 0.00
N GLY A 71 3.07 2.93 -0.50
CA GLY A 71 2.82 1.49 -0.59
C GLY A 71 2.83 0.87 0.79
N ALA A 72 3.97 0.95 1.48
CA ALA A 72 4.10 0.41 2.83
C ALA A 72 3.17 1.11 3.84
N ALA A 73 2.99 2.43 3.71
CA ALA A 73 2.08 3.19 4.55
C ALA A 73 0.62 2.73 4.41
N THR A 74 0.17 2.38 3.21
CA THR A 74 -1.20 1.89 2.98
C THR A 74 -1.44 0.53 3.64
N VAL A 75 -0.46 -0.38 3.61
CA VAL A 75 -0.58 -1.66 4.31
C VAL A 75 -0.80 -1.45 5.81
N ALA A 76 -0.04 -0.54 6.43
CA ALA A 76 -0.25 -0.18 7.84
C ALA A 76 -1.63 0.44 8.08
N ALA A 77 -2.08 1.36 7.20
CA ALA A 77 -3.40 1.99 7.32
C ALA A 77 -4.53 0.95 7.27
N VAL A 78 -4.45 -0.04 6.39
CA VAL A 78 -5.45 -1.13 6.32
C VAL A 78 -5.42 -1.98 7.58
N VAL A 79 -4.24 -2.30 8.12
CA VAL A 79 -4.14 -3.04 9.39
C VAL A 79 -4.83 -2.31 10.54
N PHE A 80 -4.66 -1.00 10.65
CA PHE A 80 -5.34 -0.22 11.69
C PHE A 80 -6.83 -0.03 11.42
N GLY A 81 -7.21 0.22 10.16
CA GLY A 81 -8.59 0.54 9.79
C GLY A 81 -9.52 -0.67 9.65
N ALA A 82 -8.99 -1.86 9.35
CA ALA A 82 -9.78 -3.09 9.23
C ALA A 82 -10.01 -3.81 10.58
N VAL A 83 -9.37 -3.35 11.66
CA VAL A 83 -9.50 -3.90 13.02
C VAL A 83 -10.62 -3.19 13.82
N VAL A 84 -11.33 -2.25 13.21
CA VAL A 84 -12.50 -1.54 13.76
C VAL A 84 -13.79 -2.11 13.19
#